data_AF-A0A256ZGL5-F1
#
_entry.id   AF-A0A256ZGL5-F1
#
_cell.length_a   1.000
_cell.length_b   1.000
_cell.length_c   1.000
_cell.angle_alpha   90.00
_cell.angle_beta   90.00
_cell.angle_gamma   90.00
#
_symmetry.space_group_name_H-M   'P 1'
#
loop_
_entity.id
_entity.type
_entity.pdbx_description
1 polymer ?
#
loop_
_entity_poly.entity_id
_entity_poly.type
_entity_poly.pdbx_seq_one_letter_code
_entity_poly.pdbx_strand_id
1 'polypeptide(L)'
;MAVRSIDVSRWSNELLWLRRYLAPYVKRYYGEKVFTYVVKRFEGAYEVILRSRLRVSSTIPKGSGVAMVLVSSRALEEGPERVVRVRTLSGDVVEVVLGTPLEESYHIVQVGPYGLKCTCRDALMLASRADSEFIAAAKLYGVKRFELQTPLFTKYVLCKHTLAAAAYALASNVLSRDLKVFREVLKLSALGAALRVLGGSGVRRSAVIRSYNVMLRLSRGLPP
;
A
#
# COMPACT_ATOMS: atom_id res chain seq x y z
N MET A 1 -4.90 -24.74 -7.36
CA MET A 1 -3.85 -24.01 -8.11
C MET A 1 -2.63 -23.89 -7.23
N ALA A 2 -1.50 -24.45 -7.65
CA ALA A 2 -0.26 -24.42 -6.87
C ALA A 2 0.24 -22.97 -6.73
N VAL A 3 0.44 -22.51 -5.50
CA VAL A 3 1.16 -21.29 -5.18
C VAL A 3 2.54 -21.43 -5.81
N ARG A 4 2.85 -20.66 -6.88
CA ARG A 4 4.25 -20.46 -7.25
C ARG A 4 4.88 -19.66 -6.11
N SER A 5 5.40 -20.37 -5.11
CA SER A 5 6.15 -19.76 -4.02
C SER A 5 7.42 -19.19 -4.65
N ILE A 6 7.46 -17.87 -4.78
CA ILE A 6 8.68 -17.19 -5.17
C ILE A 6 9.67 -17.37 -4.03
N ASP A 7 10.91 -17.69 -4.40
CA ASP A 7 12.00 -17.75 -3.44
C ASP A 7 12.10 -16.43 -2.65
N VAL A 8 12.15 -16.54 -1.33
CA VAL A 8 12.17 -15.39 -0.40
C VAL A 8 13.34 -14.46 -0.69
N SER A 9 14.48 -15.00 -1.13
CA SER A 9 15.67 -14.22 -1.49
C SER A 9 15.40 -13.41 -2.76
N ARG A 10 14.81 -14.02 -3.79
CA ARG A 10 14.41 -13.30 -5.02
C ARG A 10 13.39 -12.20 -4.72
N TRP A 11 12.39 -12.49 -3.90
CA TRP A 11 11.40 -11.51 -3.48
C TRP A 11 12.04 -10.34 -2.71
N SER A 12 12.94 -10.63 -1.77
CA SER A 12 13.68 -9.63 -0.99
C SER A 12 14.60 -8.76 -1.85
N ASN A 13 15.23 -9.34 -2.88
CA ASN A 13 16.06 -8.60 -3.83
C ASN A 13 15.26 -7.55 -4.61
N GLU A 14 14.02 -7.85 -5.00
CA GLU A 14 13.14 -6.87 -5.64
C GLU A 14 12.71 -5.76 -4.68
N LEU A 15 12.49 -6.09 -3.39
CA LEU A 15 12.20 -5.08 -2.38
C LEU A 15 13.40 -4.14 -2.19
N LEU A 16 14.62 -4.68 -2.21
CA LEU A 16 15.84 -3.88 -2.14
C LEU A 16 15.99 -2.96 -3.36
N TRP A 17 15.66 -3.45 -4.55
CA TRP A 17 15.62 -2.62 -5.75
C TRP A 17 14.61 -1.47 -5.61
N LEU A 18 13.38 -1.75 -5.16
CA LEU A 18 12.36 -0.73 -4.89
C LEU A 18 12.87 0.31 -3.90
N ARG A 19 13.54 -0.12 -2.82
CA ARG A 19 14.14 0.78 -1.83
C ARG A 19 15.22 1.68 -2.45
N ARG A 20 16.11 1.10 -3.25
CA ARG A 20 17.18 1.85 -3.96
C ARG A 20 16.62 2.86 -4.95
N TYR A 21 15.46 2.58 -5.53
CA TYR A 21 14.77 3.51 -6.42
C TYR A 21 14.02 4.64 -5.66
N LEU A 22 13.18 4.27 -4.69
CA LEU A 22 12.30 5.23 -4.00
C LEU A 22 12.99 6.07 -2.92
N ALA A 23 13.88 5.48 -2.12
CA ALA A 23 14.40 6.16 -0.94
C ALA A 23 15.26 7.41 -1.30
N PRO A 24 16.16 7.36 -2.30
CA PRO A 24 16.88 8.55 -2.74
C PRO A 24 15.95 9.63 -3.32
N TYR A 25 14.92 9.23 -4.06
CA TYR A 25 13.89 10.14 -4.57
C TYR A 25 13.18 10.86 -3.42
N VAL A 26 12.69 10.11 -2.43
CA VAL A 26 12.00 10.68 -1.27
C VAL A 26 12.90 11.63 -0.50
N LYS A 27 14.15 11.24 -0.21
CA LYS A 27 15.10 12.09 0.51
C LYS A 27 15.36 13.40 -0.23
N ARG A 28 15.57 13.32 -1.55
CA ARG A 28 15.85 14.49 -2.40
C ARG A 28 14.68 15.46 -2.51
N TYR A 29 13.45 14.95 -2.64
CA TYR A 29 12.28 15.78 -2.96
C TYR A 29 11.41 16.15 -1.75
N TYR A 30 11.44 15.35 -0.68
CA TYR A 30 10.58 15.52 0.50
C TYR A 30 11.33 15.55 1.84
N GLY A 31 12.65 15.36 1.83
CA GLY A 31 13.50 15.52 3.02
C GLY A 31 13.49 14.34 4.00
N GLU A 32 14.23 14.51 5.09
CA GLU A 32 14.59 13.41 6.00
C GLU A 32 13.39 12.81 6.74
N LYS A 33 12.41 13.64 7.17
CA LYS A 33 11.22 13.15 7.88
C LYS A 33 10.43 12.14 7.05
N VAL A 34 10.22 12.42 5.77
CA VAL A 34 9.50 11.52 4.86
C VAL A 34 10.35 10.31 4.51
N PHE A 35 11.67 10.50 4.32
CA PHE A 35 12.61 9.40 4.10
C PHE A 35 12.56 8.37 5.23
N THR A 36 12.68 8.80 6.49
CA THR A 36 12.60 7.91 7.66
C THR A 36 11.27 7.19 7.74
N TYR A 37 10.17 7.88 7.46
CA TYR A 37 8.84 7.27 7.38
C TYR A 37 8.77 6.16 6.33
N VAL A 38 9.28 6.42 5.11
CA VAL A 38 9.29 5.46 4.00
C VAL A 38 10.20 4.26 4.30
N VAL A 39 11.38 4.48 4.90
CA VAL A 39 12.30 3.40 5.29
C VAL A 39 11.64 2.43 6.27
N LYS A 40 10.91 2.93 7.28
CA LYS A 40 10.12 2.08 8.19
C LYS A 40 9.08 1.22 7.46
N ARG A 41 8.52 1.71 6.34
CA ARG A 41 7.58 0.91 5.52
C ARG A 41 8.29 -0.20 4.77
N PHE A 42 9.52 0.02 4.30
CA PHE A 42 10.35 -1.02 3.71
C PHE A 42 10.75 -2.10 4.72
N GLU A 43 11.08 -1.72 5.96
CA GLU A 43 11.36 -2.67 7.04
C GLU A 43 10.14 -3.55 7.34
N GLY A 44 8.96 -2.93 7.48
CA GLY A 44 7.72 -3.69 7.64
C GLY A 44 7.37 -4.58 6.43
N ALA A 45 7.72 -4.16 5.22
CA ALA A 45 7.53 -4.97 4.02
C ALA A 45 8.47 -6.19 4.02
N TYR A 46 9.73 -6.00 4.43
CA TYR A 46 10.69 -7.08 4.58
C TYR A 46 10.24 -8.11 5.62
N GLU A 47 9.69 -7.67 6.75
CA GLU A 47 9.08 -8.58 7.75
C GLU A 47 7.93 -9.41 7.15
N VAL A 48 7.10 -8.81 6.28
CA VAL A 48 6.04 -9.53 5.58
C VAL A 48 6.60 -10.62 4.66
N ILE A 49 7.69 -10.33 3.96
CA ILE A 49 8.37 -11.28 3.07
C ILE A 49 8.99 -12.44 3.86
N LEU A 50 9.72 -12.14 4.94
CA LEU A 50 10.34 -13.16 5.80
C LEU A 50 9.31 -14.10 6.41
N ARG A 51 8.17 -13.56 6.86
CA ARG A 51 7.07 -14.34 7.46
C ARG A 51 6.03 -14.77 6.44
N SER A 52 6.36 -14.77 5.15
CA SER A 52 5.40 -15.01 4.06
C SER A 52 4.64 -16.33 4.18
N ARG A 53 5.26 -17.39 4.70
CA ARG A 53 4.59 -18.69 4.96
C ARG A 53 3.38 -18.59 5.89
N LEU A 54 3.38 -17.61 6.81
CA LEU A 54 2.29 -17.36 7.76
C LEU A 54 1.40 -16.20 7.29
N ARG A 55 2.00 -15.20 6.63
CA ARG A 55 1.32 -13.94 6.30
C ARG A 55 0.68 -13.93 4.93
N VAL A 56 1.10 -14.77 3.99
CA VAL A 56 0.55 -14.81 2.63
C VAL A 56 -0.40 -15.98 2.53
N SER A 57 -1.71 -15.68 2.55
CA SER A 57 -2.75 -16.69 2.37
C SER A 57 -2.87 -17.10 0.90
N SER A 58 -2.86 -16.14 -0.02
CA SER A 58 -2.91 -16.43 -1.46
C SER A 58 -2.28 -15.33 -2.31
N THR A 59 -1.84 -15.73 -3.50
CA THR A 59 -1.38 -14.82 -4.57
C THR A 59 -2.07 -15.17 -5.88
N ILE A 60 -2.59 -14.15 -6.56
CA ILE A 60 -3.36 -14.28 -7.80
C ILE A 60 -2.77 -13.30 -8.82
N PRO A 61 -1.90 -13.78 -9.73
CA PRO A 61 -1.50 -12.99 -10.89
C PRO A 61 -2.71 -12.70 -11.79
N LYS A 62 -2.87 -11.45 -12.23
CA LYS A 62 -3.94 -11.00 -13.13
C LYS A 62 -3.40 -10.00 -14.13
N GLY A 63 -3.21 -10.43 -15.38
CA GLY A 63 -2.62 -9.60 -16.43
C GLY A 63 -1.24 -9.09 -16.02
N SER A 64 -1.03 -7.77 -16.07
CA SER A 64 0.21 -7.11 -15.64
C SER A 64 0.24 -6.74 -14.15
N GLY A 65 -0.52 -7.42 -13.29
CA GLY A 65 -0.57 -7.15 -11.86
C GLY A 65 -0.77 -8.39 -11.01
N VAL A 66 -0.68 -8.21 -9.68
CA VAL A 66 -0.91 -9.26 -8.70
C VAL A 66 -1.93 -8.80 -7.66
N ALA A 67 -2.85 -9.69 -7.31
CA ALA A 67 -3.62 -9.59 -6.08
C ALA A 67 -3.03 -10.52 -5.03
N MET A 68 -2.91 -10.07 -3.78
CA MET A 68 -2.43 -10.88 -2.66
C MET A 68 -3.42 -10.77 -1.50
N VAL A 69 -3.71 -11.89 -0.86
CA VAL A 69 -4.44 -11.93 0.41
C VAL A 69 -3.43 -12.16 1.52
N LEU A 70 -3.34 -11.19 2.43
CA LEU A 70 -2.42 -11.22 3.55
C LEU A 70 -3.17 -11.38 4.86
N VAL A 71 -2.64 -12.20 5.76
CA VAL A 71 -3.15 -12.35 7.12
C VAL A 71 -2.61 -11.19 7.98
N SER A 72 -3.49 -10.55 8.74
CA SER A 72 -3.14 -9.46 9.63
C SER A 72 -2.30 -9.95 10.81
N SER A 73 -1.53 -9.06 11.45
CA SER A 73 -0.78 -9.45 12.65
C SER A 73 -1.71 -9.91 13.78
N ARG A 74 -2.86 -9.23 13.95
CA ARG A 74 -3.87 -9.57 14.97
C ARG A 74 -4.41 -10.98 14.77
N ALA A 75 -4.79 -11.34 13.55
CA ALA A 75 -5.29 -12.69 13.27
C ALA A 75 -4.23 -13.79 13.49
N LEU A 76 -2.93 -13.47 13.37
CA LEU A 76 -1.86 -14.42 13.72
C LEU A 76 -1.67 -14.59 15.24
N GLU A 77 -2.03 -13.58 16.03
CA GLU A 77 -1.86 -13.55 17.49
C GLU A 77 -3.10 -14.07 18.21
N GLU A 78 -4.29 -13.64 17.80
CA GLU A 78 -5.59 -13.92 18.45
C GLU A 78 -6.36 -15.06 17.78
N GLY A 79 -5.95 -15.44 16.56
CA GLY A 79 -6.69 -16.33 15.66
C GLY A 79 -7.88 -15.63 14.98
N PRO A 80 -8.49 -16.28 13.98
CA PRO A 80 -9.72 -15.78 13.38
C PRO A 80 -10.87 -15.80 14.39
N GLU A 81 -11.86 -14.95 14.14
CA GLU A 81 -13.11 -14.90 14.90
C GLU A 81 -13.75 -16.29 15.00
N ARG A 82 -14.09 -16.67 16.23
CA ARG A 82 -14.74 -17.93 16.56
C ARG A 82 -15.67 -17.75 17.75
N VAL A 83 -16.79 -18.45 17.73
CA VAL A 83 -17.72 -18.52 18.85
C VAL A 83 -17.31 -19.71 19.72
N VAL A 84 -17.04 -19.45 21.00
CA VAL A 84 -16.77 -20.50 22.00
C VAL A 84 -17.90 -20.55 23.01
N ARG A 85 -18.25 -21.76 23.45
CA ARG A 85 -19.19 -21.98 24.55
C ARG A 85 -18.42 -22.12 25.84
N VAL A 86 -18.71 -21.27 26.81
CA VAL A 86 -18.07 -21.30 28.14
C VAL A 86 -19.13 -21.50 29.20
N ARG A 87 -18.79 -22.28 30.23
CA ARG A 87 -19.66 -22.47 31.40
C ARG A 87 -19.30 -21.41 32.46
N THR A 88 -20.28 -20.64 32.90
CA THR A 88 -20.13 -19.62 33.95
C THR A 88 -19.94 -20.27 35.31
N LEU A 89 -19.53 -19.47 36.30
CA LEU A 89 -19.47 -19.91 37.70
C LEU A 89 -20.86 -20.29 38.25
N SER A 90 -21.94 -19.75 37.68
CA SER A 90 -23.34 -20.12 37.98
C SER A 90 -23.80 -21.42 37.31
N GLY A 91 -22.97 -22.02 36.45
CA GLY A 91 -23.27 -23.27 35.73
C GLY A 91 -23.94 -23.07 34.37
N ASP A 92 -24.31 -21.84 34.02
CA ASP A 92 -24.91 -21.48 32.73
C ASP A 92 -23.91 -21.62 31.59
N VAL A 93 -24.37 -22.01 30.40
CA VAL A 93 -23.53 -22.03 29.19
C VAL A 93 -23.81 -20.78 28.38
N VAL A 94 -22.79 -19.95 28.18
CA VAL A 94 -22.87 -18.72 27.37
C VAL A 94 -21.95 -18.81 26.16
N GLU A 95 -22.33 -18.15 25.08
CA GLU A 95 -21.53 -18.03 23.87
C GLU A 95 -20.71 -16.73 23.92
N VAL A 96 -19.41 -16.84 23.69
CA VAL A 96 -18.46 -15.73 23.69
C VAL A 96 -17.74 -15.71 22.34
N VAL A 97 -17.70 -14.54 21.71
CA VAL A 97 -16.93 -14.32 20.48
C VAL A 97 -15.49 -13.99 20.86
N LEU A 98 -14.54 -14.76 20.35
CA LEU A 98 -13.10 -14.57 20.55
C LEU A 98 -12.38 -14.47 19.21
N GLY A 99 -11.22 -13.82 19.20
CA GLY A 99 -10.36 -13.70 18.02
C GLY A 99 -10.57 -12.39 17.27
N THR A 100 -9.90 -12.26 16.13
CA THR A 100 -9.94 -11.07 15.27
C THR A 100 -11.12 -11.16 14.29
N PRO A 101 -11.97 -10.12 14.16
CA PRO A 101 -13.05 -10.08 13.17
C PRO A 101 -12.55 -10.38 11.75
N LEU A 102 -13.39 -11.01 10.92
CA LEU A 102 -13.03 -11.43 9.57
C LEU A 102 -12.54 -10.27 8.70
N GLU A 103 -13.15 -9.09 8.84
CA GLU A 103 -12.81 -7.86 8.13
C GLU A 103 -11.42 -7.31 8.50
N GLU A 104 -10.96 -7.59 9.73
CA GLU A 104 -9.64 -7.20 10.22
C GLU A 104 -8.59 -8.32 10.06
N SER A 105 -9.03 -9.55 9.83
CA SER A 105 -8.17 -10.72 9.74
C SER A 105 -7.38 -10.78 8.45
N TYR A 106 -7.95 -10.25 7.36
CA TYR A 106 -7.34 -10.32 6.04
C TYR A 106 -7.19 -8.95 5.40
N HIS A 107 -6.12 -8.79 4.62
CA HIS A 107 -5.86 -7.61 3.82
C HIS A 107 -5.73 -8.03 2.37
N ILE A 108 -6.55 -7.42 1.51
CA ILE A 108 -6.47 -7.60 0.07
C ILE A 108 -5.57 -6.50 -0.47
N VAL A 109 -4.52 -6.92 -1.17
CA VAL A 109 -3.55 -6.04 -1.81
C VAL A 109 -3.65 -6.23 -3.31
N GLN A 110 -3.66 -5.16 -4.07
CA GLN A 110 -3.62 -5.21 -5.53
C GLN A 110 -2.52 -4.28 -6.02
N VAL A 111 -1.58 -4.82 -6.79
CA VAL A 111 -0.48 -4.08 -7.39
C VAL A 111 -0.45 -4.32 -8.89
N GLY A 112 -0.33 -3.26 -9.67
CA GLY A 112 -0.10 -3.33 -11.11
C GLY A 112 0.55 -2.04 -11.61
N PRO A 113 0.71 -1.87 -12.94
CA PRO A 113 1.39 -0.72 -13.53
C PRO A 113 0.70 0.60 -13.22
N TYR A 114 -0.61 0.59 -12.95
CA TYR A 114 -1.43 1.79 -12.75
C TYR A 114 -1.80 2.06 -11.29
N GLY A 115 -1.37 1.24 -10.33
CA GLY A 115 -1.69 1.50 -8.93
C GLY A 115 -1.24 0.44 -7.93
N LEU A 116 -1.20 0.89 -6.68
CA LEU A 116 -0.93 0.13 -5.46
C LEU A 116 -2.10 0.33 -4.49
N LYS A 117 -2.89 -0.72 -4.26
CA LYS A 117 -4.06 -0.70 -3.38
C LYS A 117 -3.89 -1.70 -2.25
N CYS A 118 -4.39 -1.36 -1.07
CA CYS A 118 -4.43 -2.26 0.07
C CYS A 118 -5.64 -1.92 0.95
N THR A 119 -6.32 -2.94 1.48
CA THR A 119 -7.48 -2.76 2.36
C THR A 119 -7.12 -2.62 3.85
N CYS A 120 -5.85 -2.74 4.23
CA CYS A 120 -5.46 -2.58 5.63
C CYS A 120 -5.81 -1.16 6.15
N ARG A 121 -6.17 -1.06 7.44
CA ARG A 121 -6.59 0.22 8.05
C ARG A 121 -5.59 1.35 7.84
N ASP A 122 -4.30 1.07 7.99
CA ASP A 122 -3.22 2.02 7.73
C ASP A 122 -3.24 2.55 6.28
N ALA A 123 -3.50 1.70 5.29
CA ALA A 123 -3.64 2.11 3.89
C ALA A 123 -4.81 3.08 3.67
N LEU A 124 -5.96 2.78 4.29
CA LEU A 124 -7.16 3.62 4.21
C LEU A 124 -6.93 5.00 4.85
N MET A 125 -6.32 5.02 6.04
CA MET A 125 -6.00 6.26 6.75
C MET A 125 -4.95 7.09 6.01
N LEU A 126 -3.98 6.43 5.37
CA LEU A 126 -2.99 7.10 4.53
C LEU A 126 -3.62 7.78 3.33
N ALA A 127 -4.44 7.03 2.59
CA ALA A 127 -5.11 7.52 1.40
C ALA A 127 -6.06 8.69 1.73
N SER A 128 -6.91 8.54 2.74
CA SER A 128 -7.88 9.56 3.15
C SER A 128 -7.19 10.87 3.54
N ARG A 129 -6.12 10.79 4.36
CA ARG A 129 -5.37 12.00 4.70
C ARG A 129 -4.64 12.60 3.50
N ALA A 130 -4.03 11.79 2.65
CA ALA A 130 -3.35 12.28 1.45
C ALA A 130 -4.33 12.96 0.48
N ASP A 131 -5.53 12.42 0.29
CA ASP A 131 -6.59 13.02 -0.54
C ASP A 131 -6.95 14.43 -0.04
N SER A 132 -7.26 14.56 1.25
CA SER A 132 -7.62 15.84 1.87
C SER A 132 -6.52 16.89 1.70
N GLU A 133 -5.28 16.53 2.02
CA GLU A 133 -4.12 17.42 1.93
C GLU A 133 -3.79 17.81 0.48
N PHE A 134 -3.91 16.86 -0.45
CA PHE A 134 -3.65 17.11 -1.87
C PHE A 134 -4.69 18.03 -2.48
N ILE A 135 -5.97 17.81 -2.21
CA ILE A 135 -7.06 18.65 -2.73
C ILE A 135 -6.93 20.08 -2.20
N ALA A 136 -6.65 20.23 -0.89
CA ALA A 136 -6.42 21.54 -0.29
C ALA A 136 -5.22 22.26 -0.94
N ALA A 137 -4.08 21.57 -1.09
CA ALA A 137 -2.90 22.13 -1.74
C ALA A 137 -3.14 22.47 -3.21
N ALA A 138 -3.82 21.60 -3.97
CA ALA A 138 -4.12 21.83 -5.39
C ALA A 138 -4.98 23.08 -5.59
N LYS A 139 -6.01 23.26 -4.75
CA LYS A 139 -6.86 24.47 -4.76
C LYS A 139 -6.05 25.72 -4.43
N LEU A 140 -5.23 25.67 -3.38
CA LEU A 140 -4.33 26.77 -3.00
C LEU A 140 -3.39 27.17 -4.15
N TYR A 141 -2.95 26.21 -4.96
CA TYR A 141 -2.01 26.42 -6.04
C TYR A 141 -2.64 26.74 -7.41
N GLY A 142 -3.95 26.96 -7.45
CA GLY A 142 -4.67 27.51 -8.62
C GLY A 142 -5.52 26.50 -9.39
N VAL A 143 -5.69 25.27 -8.91
CA VAL A 143 -6.64 24.31 -9.50
C VAL A 143 -8.07 24.68 -9.09
N LYS A 144 -8.73 25.51 -9.91
CA LYS A 144 -10.08 26.03 -9.63
C LYS A 144 -11.18 24.96 -9.75
N ARG A 145 -11.11 24.11 -10.77
CA ARG A 145 -12.01 22.96 -10.96
C ARG A 145 -11.21 21.69 -10.83
N PHE A 146 -11.53 20.92 -9.80
CA PHE A 146 -10.86 19.65 -9.53
C PHE A 146 -11.54 18.55 -10.35
N GLU A 147 -10.88 18.09 -11.42
CA GLU A 147 -11.48 17.17 -12.41
C GLU A 147 -11.27 15.68 -12.07
N LEU A 148 -10.47 15.37 -11.06
CA LEU A 148 -10.19 13.99 -10.68
C LEU A 148 -11.29 13.45 -9.76
N GLN A 149 -11.79 12.25 -10.07
CA GLN A 149 -12.75 11.54 -9.24
C GLN A 149 -12.07 11.00 -7.97
N THR A 150 -12.57 11.40 -6.81
CA THR A 150 -12.13 10.89 -5.50
C THR A 150 -12.76 9.52 -5.19
N PRO A 151 -12.11 8.68 -4.36
CA PRO A 151 -10.80 8.89 -3.70
C PRO A 151 -9.60 8.66 -4.63
N LEU A 152 -8.52 9.44 -4.49
CA LEU A 152 -7.37 9.46 -5.42
C LEU A 152 -6.26 8.52 -4.96
N PHE A 153 -5.75 8.75 -3.75
CA PHE A 153 -4.57 8.08 -3.20
C PHE A 153 -4.85 6.65 -2.74
N THR A 154 -6.11 6.21 -2.73
CA THR A 154 -6.46 4.79 -2.55
C THR A 154 -5.84 3.90 -3.63
N LYS A 155 -5.49 4.48 -4.79
CA LYS A 155 -4.79 3.81 -5.90
C LYS A 155 -3.26 3.91 -5.80
N TYR A 156 -2.70 4.69 -4.89
CA TYR A 156 -1.27 4.99 -4.81
C TYR A 156 -0.75 4.85 -3.37
N VAL A 157 -1.17 3.79 -2.68
CA VAL A 157 -0.84 3.61 -1.26
C VAL A 157 0.56 3.02 -1.09
N LEU A 158 1.37 3.66 -0.25
CA LEU A 158 2.69 3.18 0.17
C LEU A 158 2.65 2.61 1.60
N CYS A 159 2.11 1.40 1.75
CA CYS A 159 2.16 0.65 3.02
C CYS A 159 3.09 -0.55 2.89
N LYS A 160 3.38 -1.22 4.02
CA LYS A 160 4.24 -2.41 4.02
C LYS A 160 3.72 -3.52 3.09
N HIS A 161 2.40 -3.68 3.01
CA HIS A 161 1.75 -4.70 2.21
C HIS A 161 1.85 -4.41 0.71
N THR A 162 1.64 -3.16 0.28
CA THR A 162 1.78 -2.79 -1.14
C THR A 162 3.22 -2.87 -1.61
N LEU A 163 4.19 -2.53 -0.75
CA LEU A 163 5.62 -2.71 -1.04
C LEU A 163 5.99 -4.19 -1.18
N ALA A 164 5.53 -5.05 -0.27
CA ALA A 164 5.74 -6.49 -0.36
C ALA A 164 5.11 -7.05 -1.64
N ALA A 165 3.87 -6.69 -1.95
CA ALA A 165 3.19 -7.15 -3.16
C ALA A 165 3.83 -6.62 -4.46
N ALA A 166 4.32 -5.37 -4.47
CA ALA A 166 5.06 -4.83 -5.61
C ALA A 166 6.37 -5.59 -5.84
N ALA A 167 7.11 -5.88 -4.77
CA ALA A 167 8.30 -6.70 -4.87
C ALA A 167 7.98 -8.12 -5.39
N TYR A 168 6.84 -8.70 -4.99
CA TYR A 168 6.39 -10.00 -5.49
C TYR A 168 6.03 -9.94 -6.98
N ALA A 169 5.32 -8.89 -7.41
CA ALA A 169 4.95 -8.67 -8.81
C ALA A 169 6.17 -8.53 -9.74
N LEU A 170 7.22 -7.84 -9.26
CA LEU A 170 8.50 -7.75 -9.96
C LEU A 170 9.21 -9.11 -9.97
N ALA A 171 9.24 -9.82 -8.84
CA ALA A 171 9.94 -11.10 -8.72
C ALA A 171 9.28 -12.20 -9.55
N SER A 172 7.96 -12.13 -9.73
CA SER A 172 7.18 -13.04 -10.60
C SER A 172 7.30 -12.70 -12.09
N ASN A 173 7.99 -11.61 -12.45
CA ASN A 173 8.02 -11.04 -13.80
C ASN A 173 6.62 -10.66 -14.35
N VAL A 174 5.61 -10.52 -13.47
CA VAL A 174 4.26 -10.05 -13.85
C VAL A 174 4.26 -8.53 -14.08
N LEU A 175 5.15 -7.83 -13.39
CA LEU A 175 5.39 -6.40 -13.53
C LEU A 175 6.86 -6.16 -13.91
N SER A 176 7.11 -5.25 -14.84
CA SER A 176 8.47 -4.87 -15.23
C SER A 176 8.92 -3.58 -14.55
N ARG A 177 10.19 -3.56 -14.12
CA ARG A 177 10.89 -2.41 -13.55
C ARG A 177 11.00 -1.24 -14.52
N ASP A 178 10.94 -1.50 -15.82
CA ASP A 178 11.15 -0.51 -16.89
C ASP A 178 9.87 0.17 -17.35
N LEU A 179 8.72 -0.26 -16.82
CA LEU A 179 7.44 0.38 -17.10
C LEU A 179 7.43 1.80 -16.53
N LYS A 180 7.48 2.80 -17.43
CA LYS A 180 7.42 4.23 -17.10
C LYS A 180 6.21 4.57 -16.23
N VAL A 181 5.05 3.98 -16.55
CA VAL A 181 3.80 4.16 -15.79
C VAL A 181 3.97 3.71 -14.34
N PHE A 182 4.55 2.53 -14.12
CA PHE A 182 4.78 2.02 -12.78
C PHE A 182 5.73 2.92 -11.98
N ARG A 183 6.79 3.42 -12.62
CA ARG A 183 7.73 4.37 -12.00
C ARG A 183 7.05 5.68 -11.57
N GLU A 184 6.06 6.16 -12.32
CA GLU A 184 5.26 7.33 -11.93
C GLU A 184 4.28 6.98 -10.81
N VAL A 185 3.65 5.81 -10.82
CA VAL A 185 2.84 5.31 -9.70
C VAL A 185 3.63 5.25 -8.39
N LEU A 186 4.89 4.83 -8.43
CA LEU A 186 5.78 4.86 -7.26
C LEU A 186 6.03 6.30 -6.76
N LYS A 187 6.21 7.27 -7.66
CA LYS A 187 6.37 8.69 -7.31
C LYS A 187 5.09 9.29 -6.72
N LEU A 188 3.92 8.96 -7.29
CA LEU A 188 2.63 9.35 -6.72
C LEU A 188 2.43 8.73 -5.32
N SER A 189 2.87 7.49 -5.13
CA SER A 189 2.81 6.83 -3.82
C SER A 189 3.74 7.49 -2.80
N ALA A 190 4.92 7.93 -3.24
CA ALA A 190 5.84 8.74 -2.44
C ALA A 190 5.24 10.11 -2.07
N LEU A 191 4.55 10.78 -3.00
CA LEU A 191 3.81 12.00 -2.72
C LEU A 191 2.71 11.76 -1.68
N GLY A 192 1.94 10.68 -1.79
CA GLY A 192 0.92 10.32 -0.80
C GLY A 192 1.49 10.18 0.62
N ALA A 193 2.66 9.53 0.74
CA ALA A 193 3.40 9.46 1.99
C ALA A 193 3.89 10.85 2.47
N ALA A 194 4.39 11.69 1.57
CA ALA A 194 4.83 13.05 1.91
C ALA A 194 3.68 13.91 2.43
N LEU A 195 2.52 13.90 1.77
CA LEU A 195 1.32 14.61 2.19
C LEU A 195 0.85 14.17 3.57
N ARG A 196 0.93 12.87 3.89
CA ARG A 196 0.60 12.35 5.22
C ARG A 196 1.50 12.92 6.31
N VAL A 197 2.81 13.02 6.02
CA VAL A 197 3.84 13.35 7.01
C VAL A 197 4.00 14.87 7.16
N LEU A 198 3.96 15.61 6.07
CA LEU A 198 4.24 17.04 6.02
C LEU A 198 2.97 17.91 5.93
N GLY A 199 1.84 17.33 5.53
CA GLY A 199 0.64 18.09 5.12
C GLY A 199 0.79 18.68 3.71
N GLY A 200 -0.29 19.29 3.20
CA GLY A 200 -0.33 19.87 1.86
C GLY A 200 0.63 21.05 1.68
N SER A 201 0.75 21.91 2.70
CA SER A 201 1.64 23.08 2.69
C SER A 201 3.13 22.72 2.77
N GLY A 202 3.46 21.55 3.31
CA GLY A 202 4.82 21.04 3.40
C GLY A 202 5.35 20.43 2.09
N VAL A 203 4.51 20.34 1.04
CA VAL A 203 4.90 19.82 -0.27
C VAL A 203 5.02 20.97 -1.29
N ARG A 204 6.07 20.92 -2.12
CA ARG A 204 6.31 21.94 -3.15
C ARG A 204 5.14 22.02 -4.15
N ARG A 205 4.74 23.25 -4.51
CA ARG A 205 3.75 23.54 -5.56
C ARG A 205 3.97 22.75 -6.85
N SER A 206 5.21 22.73 -7.36
CA SER A 206 5.55 22.02 -8.59
C SER A 206 5.29 20.51 -8.51
N ALA A 207 5.49 19.89 -7.35
CA ALA A 207 5.21 18.47 -7.13
C ALA A 207 3.69 18.18 -7.14
N VAL A 208 2.90 19.05 -6.51
CA VAL A 208 1.42 18.94 -6.49
C VAL A 208 0.86 19.09 -7.91
N ILE A 209 1.23 20.16 -8.62
CA ILE A 209 0.72 20.44 -9.98
C ILE A 209 1.15 19.36 -10.98
N ARG A 210 2.43 18.94 -10.95
CA ARG A 210 2.90 17.82 -11.79
C ARG A 210 2.07 16.57 -11.53
N SER A 211 1.86 16.23 -10.27
CA SER A 211 1.15 15.00 -9.89
C SER A 211 -0.32 15.06 -10.26
N TYR A 212 -0.97 16.23 -10.14
CA TYR A 212 -2.32 16.45 -10.63
C TYR A 212 -2.44 16.16 -12.13
N ASN A 213 -1.54 16.72 -12.94
CA ASN A 213 -1.52 16.49 -14.38
C ASN A 213 -1.25 15.02 -14.74
N VAL A 214 -0.31 14.37 -14.04
CA VAL A 214 -0.05 12.93 -14.21
C VAL A 214 -1.30 12.11 -13.87
N MET A 215 -1.96 12.38 -12.74
CA MET A 215 -3.19 11.68 -12.36
C MET A 215 -4.32 11.90 -13.37
N LEU A 216 -4.44 13.08 -13.97
CA LEU A 216 -5.42 13.38 -15.02
C LEU A 216 -5.15 12.59 -16.30
N ARG A 217 -3.88 12.49 -16.70
CA ARG A 217 -3.50 11.68 -17.87
C ARG A 217 -3.81 10.22 -17.62
N LEU A 218 -3.42 9.70 -16.45
CA LEU A 218 -3.68 8.32 -16.07
C LEU A 218 -5.18 8.00 -15.96
N SER A 219 -6.02 8.93 -15.47
CA SER A 219 -7.47 8.71 -15.40
C SER A 219 -8.14 8.65 -16.78
N ARG A 220 -7.51 9.26 -17.79
CA ARG A 220 -7.95 9.23 -19.20
C ARG A 220 -7.29 8.13 -20.03
N GLY A 221 -6.50 7.24 -19.41
CA GLY A 221 -5.76 6.19 -20.11
C GLY A 221 -4.60 6.70 -20.98
N LEU A 222 -4.17 7.96 -20.78
CA LEU A 222 -3.07 8.56 -21.51
C LEU A 222 -1.73 8.23 -20.82
N PRO A 223 -0.63 8.10 -21.59
CA PRO A 223 0.69 7.90 -21.01
C PRO A 223 1.07 9.09 -20.11
N PRO A 224 1.77 8.86 -18.99
CA PRO A 224 2.13 9.90 -18.02
C PRO A 224 3.13 10.93 -18.56
#